data_AF-A0A7Y0X798-F1
#
_entry.id   AF-A0A7Y0X798-F1
#
_cell.length_a   1.000
_cell.length_b   1.000
_cell.length_c   1.000
_cell.angle_alpha   90.00
_cell.angle_beta   90.00
_cell.angle_gamma   90.00
#
_symmetry.space_group_name_H-M   'P 1'
#
loop_
_entity.id
_entity.type
_entity.pdbx_description
1 polymer ?
#
loop_
_entity_poly.entity_id
_entity_poly.type
_entity_poly.pdbx_seq_one_letter_code
_entity_poly.pdbx_strand_id
1 'polypeptide(L)' 'KQLDKGEMWIDTHSRPVSDEVWQLLAQWTKKHGPRHTLIEWDLDIPAPEVLLEEAQKASQLLLQGTLPSEQSEPRKAS' A
#
# COMPACT_ATOMS: atom_id res chain seq x y z
N LYS A 1 7.53 -17.87 -8.10
CA LYS A 1 7.98 -18.94 -9.02
C LYS A 1 8.92 -19.87 -8.27
N GLN A 2 8.64 -21.17 -8.25
CA GLN A 2 9.54 -22.16 -7.66
C GLN A 2 10.68 -22.44 -8.63
N LEU A 3 11.93 -22.30 -8.17
CA LEU A 3 13.13 -22.66 -8.90
C LEU A 3 13.88 -23.74 -8.11
N ASP A 4 14.78 -24.47 -8.76
CA ASP A 4 15.58 -25.54 -8.13
C ASP A 4 16.41 -25.05 -6.93
N LYS A 5 16.69 -23.74 -6.85
CA LYS A 5 17.44 -23.08 -5.77
C LYS A 5 16.58 -22.37 -4.73
N GLY A 6 15.26 -22.51 -4.80
CA GLY A 6 14.32 -21.88 -3.86
C GLY A 6 13.22 -21.09 -4.54
N GLU A 7 12.46 -20.36 -3.74
CA GLU A 7 11.33 -19.57 -4.19
C GLU A 7 11.76 -18.15 -4.57
N MET A 8 11.27 -17.67 -5.71
CA MET A 8 11.46 -16.30 -6.17
C MET A 8 10.12 -15.57 -6.27
N TRP A 9 10.02 -14.42 -5.62
CA TRP A 9 8.88 -13.52 -5.70
C TRP A 9 9.22 -12.39 -6.66
N ILE A 10 8.35 -12.17 -7.65
CA ILE A 10 8.49 -11.09 -8.63
C ILE A 10 7.19 -10.32 -8.59
N ASP A 11 7.30 -9.01 -8.36
CA ASP A 11 6.17 -8.12 -8.60
C ASP A 11 6.15 -7.74 -10.08
N THR A 12 5.08 -8.10 -10.77
CA THR A 12 4.93 -7.84 -12.21
C THR A 12 4.01 -6.66 -12.49
N HIS A 13 3.37 -6.08 -11.47
CA HIS A 13 2.37 -5.02 -11.61
C HIS A 13 1.31 -5.32 -12.70
N SER A 14 0.89 -6.58 -12.85
CA SER A 14 -0.07 -6.97 -13.90
C SER A 14 -1.36 -7.54 -13.32
N ARG A 15 -1.58 -7.34 -12.01
CA ARG A 15 -2.66 -7.94 -11.22
C ARG A 15 -3.05 -6.98 -10.09
N PRO A 16 -4.24 -7.17 -9.48
CA PRO A 16 -4.60 -6.43 -8.27
C PRO A 16 -3.52 -6.57 -7.19
N VAL A 17 -3.39 -5.53 -6.37
CA VAL A 17 -2.41 -5.51 -5.27
C VAL A 17 -2.80 -6.58 -4.25
N SER A 18 -1.81 -7.32 -3.75
CA SER A 18 -2.07 -8.42 -2.81
C SER A 18 -2.50 -7.89 -1.44
N ASP A 19 -3.25 -8.71 -0.70
CA ASP A 19 -3.74 -8.37 0.64
C ASP A 19 -2.59 -8.08 1.61
N GLU A 20 -1.45 -8.77 1.47
CA GLU A 20 -0.26 -8.57 2.30
C GLU A 20 0.36 -7.18 2.09
N VAL A 21 0.36 -6.67 0.84
CA VAL A 21 0.83 -5.32 0.53
C VAL A 21 -0.12 -4.27 1.09
N TRP A 22 -1.44 -4.50 1.03
CA TRP A 22 -2.43 -3.63 1.66
C TRP A 22 -2.26 -3.56 3.18
N GLN A 23 -2.05 -4.72 3.82
CA GLN A 23 -1.77 -4.79 5.25
C GLN A 23 -0.48 -4.03 5.62
N LEU A 24 0.56 -4.15 4.80
CA LEU A 24 1.81 -3.42 4.99
C LEU A 24 1.60 -1.91 4.89
N LEU A 25 0.87 -1.42 3.88
CA LEU A 25 0.55 0.00 3.74
C LEU A 25 -0.21 0.53 4.96
N ALA A 26 -1.22 -0.20 5.44
CA ALA A 26 -2.01 0.20 6.61
C ALA A 26 -1.16 0.30 7.89
N GLN A 27 -0.23 -0.65 8.11
CA GLN A 27 0.69 -0.61 9.24
C GLN A 27 1.68 0.55 9.12
N TRP A 28 2.18 0.77 7.91
CA TRP A 28 3.12 1.84 7.63
C TRP A 28 2.49 3.22 7.86
N THR A 29 1.28 3.45 7.35
CA THR A 29 0.56 4.73 7.49
C THR A 29 0.19 5.01 8.94
N LYS A 30 -0.18 3.98 9.72
CA LYS A 30 -0.40 4.13 11.17
C LYS A 30 0.83 4.66 11.92
N LYS A 31 2.03 4.26 11.50
CA LYS A 31 3.29 4.62 12.17
C LYS A 31 3.88 5.93 11.65
N HIS A 32 3.72 6.22 10.36
CA HIS A 32 4.42 7.29 9.65
C HIS A 32 3.52 8.39 9.10
N GLY A 33 2.21 8.27 9.31
CA GLY A 33 1.18 9.11 8.70
C GLY A 33 0.92 8.75 7.24
N PRO A 34 -0.09 9.38 6.62
CA PRO A 34 -0.40 9.19 5.20
C PRO A 34 0.72 9.74 4.30
N ARG A 35 0.95 9.09 3.16
CA ARG A 35 1.79 9.60 2.05
C ARG A 35 1.06 9.43 0.73
N HIS A 36 1.46 10.21 -0.27
CA HIS A 36 0.97 10.00 -1.63
C HIS A 36 1.31 8.58 -2.06
N THR A 37 0.29 7.85 -2.51
CA THR A 37 0.38 6.46 -2.95
C THR A 37 -0.14 6.36 -4.36
N LEU A 38 0.60 5.67 -5.22
CA LEU A 38 0.25 5.39 -6.61
C LEU A 38 -0.02 3.89 -6.76
N ILE A 39 -1.05 3.55 -7.53
CA ILE A 39 -1.29 2.18 -7.99
C ILE A 39 -0.68 2.09 -9.40
N GLU A 40 0.26 1.18 -9.57
CA GLU A 40 0.99 0.96 -10.83
C GLU A 40 0.48 -0.30 -11.52
N TRP A 41 0.42 -0.24 -12.86
CA TRP A 41 0.00 -1.37 -13.68
C TRP A 41 0.75 -1.35 -15.02
N ASP A 42 1.57 -2.37 -15.29
CA ASP A 42 2.49 -2.39 -16.42
C ASP A 42 1.97 -3.21 -17.61
N LEU A 43 1.25 -4.30 -17.35
CA LEU A 43 0.76 -5.26 -18.35
C LEU A 43 -0.62 -5.81 -17.95
N ASP A 44 -1.33 -6.47 -18.87
CA ASP A 44 -2.65 -7.07 -18.63
C ASP A 44 -3.65 -6.09 -17.99
N ILE A 45 -3.73 -4.88 -18.58
CA ILE A 45 -4.52 -3.78 -18.03
C ILE A 45 -5.99 -4.21 -17.92
N PRO A 46 -6.60 -4.20 -16.72
CA PRO A 46 -7.95 -4.66 -16.50
C PRO A 46 -8.97 -3.59 -16.94
N ALA A 47 -10.25 -3.89 -16.74
CA ALA A 47 -11.29 -2.89 -16.91
C ALA A 47 -11.05 -1.68 -15.96
N PRO A 48 -11.40 -0.45 -16.38
CA PRO A 48 -11.16 0.76 -15.58
C PRO A 48 -11.73 0.70 -14.16
N GLU A 49 -12.84 -0.01 -13.96
CA GLU A 49 -13.49 -0.17 -12.67
C GLU A 49 -12.57 -0.83 -11.64
N VAL A 50 -11.76 -1.82 -12.06
CA VAL A 50 -10.80 -2.50 -11.19
C VAL A 50 -9.69 -1.53 -10.77
N LEU A 51 -9.19 -0.70 -11.70
CA LEU A 51 -8.18 0.31 -11.40
C LEU A 51 -8.71 1.33 -10.38
N LEU A 52 -9.96 1.77 -10.57
CA LEU A 52 -10.63 2.71 -9.68
C LEU A 52 -10.86 2.11 -8.29
N GLU A 53 -11.22 0.83 -8.20
CA GLU A 53 -11.39 0.11 -6.93
C GLU A 53 -10.07 0.03 -6.15
N GLU A 54 -8.96 -0.33 -6.81
CA GLU A 54 -7.63 -0.37 -6.16
C GLU A 54 -7.18 1.03 -5.69
N ALA A 55 -7.40 2.07 -6.52
CA ALA A 55 -7.11 3.45 -6.14
C ALA A 55 -7.99 3.93 -4.97
N GLN A 56 -9.25 3.50 -4.92
CA GLN A 56 -10.17 3.82 -3.84
C GLN A 56 -9.74 3.14 -2.53
N LYS A 57 -9.29 1.88 -2.57
CA LYS A 57 -8.72 1.18 -1.40
C LYS A 57 -7.54 1.95 -0.81
N ALA A 58 -6.58 2.35 -1.65
CA ALA A 58 -5.45 3.18 -1.21
C ALA A 58 -5.92 4.49 -0.54
N SER A 59 -6.85 5.19 -1.18
CA SER A 59 -7.40 6.44 -0.64
C SER A 59 -8.05 6.25 0.73
N GLN A 60 -8.80 5.16 0.91
CA GLN A 60 -9.43 4.83 2.20
C GLN A 60 -8.40 4.57 3.30
N LEU A 61 -7.33 3.83 3.01
CA LEU A 61 -6.26 3.55 3.98
C LEU A 61 -5.48 4.81 4.37
N LEU A 62 -5.25 5.71 3.42
CA LEU A 62 -4.60 7.00 3.69
C LEU A 62 -5.47 7.90 4.57
N LEU A 63 -6.78 7.95 4.33
CA LEU A 63 -7.72 8.68 5.19
C LEU A 63 -7.74 8.12 6.62
N GLN A 64 -7.74 6.80 6.77
CA GLN A 64 -7.69 6.15 8.09
C GLN A 64 -6.38 6.47 8.85
N GLY A 65 -5.25 6.51 8.16
CA GLY A 65 -3.95 6.91 8.74
C GLY A 65 -3.82 8.40 9.07
N THR A 66 -4.78 9.23 8.66
CA THR A 66 -4.80 10.68 8.94
C THR A 66 -5.39 11.00 10.33
N LEU A 67 -6.09 10.07 10.96
CA LEU A 67 -6.64 10.28 12.30
C LEU A 67 -5.48 10.47 13.30
N PRO A 68 -5.44 11.58 14.05
CA PRO A 68 -4.37 11.83 15.00
C PRO A 68 -4.38 10.71 16.05
N SER A 69 -3.34 9.88 16.04
CA SER A 69 -3.00 9.08 17.21
C SER A 69 -2.73 10.05 18.35
N GLU A 70 -3.51 9.99 19.43
CA GLU A 70 -3.38 10.81 20.66
C GLU A 70 -2.05 10.62 21.43
N GLN A 71 -0.97 10.20 20.76
CA GLN A 71 0.34 9.98 21.34
C GLN A 71 1.42 10.63 20.47
N SER A 72 1.42 11.96 20.40
CA SER A 72 2.63 12.70 20.05
C SER A 72 3.26 13.24 21.34
N GLU A 73 4.25 12.51 21.88
CA GLU A 73 5.17 13.08 22.85
C GLU A 73 5.81 14.36 22.28
N PRO A 74 6.02 15.41 23.10
CA PRO A 74 6.62 16.64 22.64
C PRO A 74 8.05 16.34 22.17
N ARG A 75 8.31 16.56 20.88
CA ARG A 75 9.68 16.62 20.37
C ARG A 75 10.42 17.72 21.14
N LYS A 76 11.26 17.34 22.09
CA LYS A 76 12.21 18.27 22.72
C LYS A 76 13.18 18.73 21.65
N ALA A 77 13.13 20.02 21.32
CA ALA A 77 14.21 20.67 20.59
C ALA A 77 15.41 20.81 21.55
N SER A 78 16.58 20.39 21.11
CA SER A 78 17.89 20.73 21.71
C SER A 78 18.45 21.98 21.08
#